data_AF-A0A0R2DRH5-F1
#
_entry.id   AF-A0A0R2DRH5-F1
#
_cell.length_a   1.000
_cell.length_b   1.000
_cell.length_c   1.000
_cell.angle_alpha   90.00
_cell.angle_beta   90.00
_cell.angle_gamma   90.00
#
_symmetry.space_group_name_H-M   'P 1'
#
loop_
_entity.id
_entity.type
_entity.pdbx_description
1 polymer ?
#
loop_
_entity_poly.entity_id
_entity_poly.type
_entity_poly.pdbx_seq_one_letter_code
_entity_poly.pdbx_strand_id
1 'polypeptide(L)'
;MQPLRHTLGDLLTNARLVLANEAPIETVLKNTGIPSWYLAELEKDHIAKPNPDFLTLILQCYELTYAQAVKLRRTDHITSALSEMAYYKHQRLVTYQQQQEMQWPDSADFAQHHSRVEMPNPNAVNSYADIMRCVRVQIEWHPVAIACIFYRVSPMEYWQMEAEQLYVTPSVINMLCHRLEVPDLDELLAAPDLFATICDHLGLEKEKLPTTLRMPGE
;
A
#
# COMPACT_ATOMS: atom_id res chain seq x y z
N MET A 1 0.35 7.22 31.56
CA MET A 1 1.37 6.68 30.64
C MET A 1 1.84 5.35 31.19
N GLN A 2 1.81 4.26 30.40
CA GLN A 2 2.46 3.02 30.82
C GLN A 2 4.00 3.22 30.87
N PRO A 3 4.69 2.67 31.89
CA PRO A 3 6.14 2.77 31.99
C PRO A 3 6.81 2.03 30.84
N LEU A 4 7.98 2.51 30.41
CA LEU A 4 8.83 1.79 29.46
C LEU A 4 9.40 0.56 30.18
N ARG A 5 9.23 -0.61 29.58
CA ARG A 5 9.71 -1.91 30.10
C ARG A 5 11.10 -2.26 29.59
N HIS A 6 11.45 -1.76 28.40
CA HIS A 6 12.73 -2.00 27.75
C HIS A 6 13.49 -0.69 27.51
N THR A 7 14.81 -0.76 27.63
CA THR A 7 15.69 0.37 27.31
C THR A 7 15.73 0.62 25.80
N LEU A 8 16.46 1.65 25.37
CA LEU A 8 16.68 1.85 23.94
C LEU A 8 17.68 0.81 23.42
N GLY A 9 18.73 0.52 24.19
CA GLY A 9 19.72 -0.51 23.86
C GLY A 9 19.11 -1.90 23.71
N ASP A 10 18.21 -2.28 24.61
CA ASP A 10 17.44 -3.53 24.52
C ASP A 10 16.68 -3.64 23.19
N LEU A 11 15.97 -2.57 22.81
CA LEU A 11 15.22 -2.52 21.55
C LEU A 11 16.16 -2.64 20.35
N LEU A 12 17.23 -1.86 20.29
CA LEU A 12 18.14 -1.84 19.14
C LEU A 12 18.87 -3.18 19.00
N THR A 13 19.31 -3.78 20.11
CA THR A 13 19.91 -5.11 20.12
C THR A 13 18.94 -6.15 19.58
N ASN A 14 17.71 -6.20 20.11
CA ASN A 14 16.71 -7.16 19.65
C ASN A 14 16.28 -6.90 18.19
N ALA A 15 16.20 -5.65 17.76
CA ALA A 15 15.91 -5.30 16.37
C ALA A 15 17.02 -5.80 15.43
N ARG A 16 18.29 -5.67 15.81
CA ARG A 16 19.41 -6.21 15.02
C ARG A 16 19.38 -7.73 14.95
N LEU A 17 19.13 -8.40 16.07
CA LEU A 17 19.08 -9.86 16.12
C LEU A 17 17.91 -10.41 15.30
N VAL A 18 16.71 -9.83 15.43
CA VAL A 18 15.49 -10.35 14.82
C VAL A 18 15.27 -9.79 13.41
N LEU A 19 15.22 -8.45 13.25
CA LEU A 19 14.85 -7.81 12.00
C LEU A 19 16.02 -7.76 11.00
N ALA A 20 17.25 -7.65 11.49
CA ALA A 20 18.44 -7.68 10.65
C ALA A 20 19.13 -9.05 10.62
N ASN A 21 18.48 -10.11 11.13
CA ASN A 21 18.99 -11.49 11.12
C ASN A 21 20.44 -11.58 11.63
N GLU A 22 20.67 -11.00 12.81
CA GLU A 22 21.97 -10.97 13.49
C GLU A 22 23.10 -10.29 12.70
N ALA A 23 22.76 -9.45 11.72
CA ALA A 23 23.76 -8.74 10.93
C ALA A 23 24.75 -7.97 11.82
N PRO A 24 26.04 -7.90 11.43
CA PRO A 24 27.00 -7.01 12.05
C PRO A 24 26.53 -5.55 11.99
N ILE A 25 26.92 -4.74 12.97
CA ILE A 25 26.55 -3.32 13.06
C ILE A 25 26.97 -2.55 11.81
N GLU A 26 28.17 -2.84 11.27
CA GLU A 26 28.69 -2.24 10.05
C GLU A 26 27.79 -2.53 8.85
N THR A 27 27.21 -3.73 8.79
CA THR A 27 26.30 -4.14 7.73
C THR A 27 24.97 -3.40 7.84
N VAL A 28 24.43 -3.25 9.06
CA VAL A 28 23.19 -2.49 9.31
C VAL A 28 23.36 -1.03 8.86
N LEU A 29 24.52 -0.43 9.14
CA LEU A 29 24.76 1.00 8.92
C LEU A 29 25.37 1.35 7.56
N LYS A 30 25.55 0.38 6.65
CA LYS A 30 26.38 0.45 5.43
C LYS A 30 26.18 1.69 4.54
N ASN A 31 25.04 2.38 4.63
CA ASN A 31 24.71 3.57 3.82
C ASN A 31 24.23 4.78 4.63
N THR A 32 24.40 4.79 5.96
CA THR A 32 23.85 5.85 6.83
C THR A 32 24.83 6.98 7.13
N GLY A 33 26.13 6.77 6.90
CA GLY A 33 27.19 7.68 7.35
C GLY A 33 27.38 7.68 8.88
N ILE A 34 26.66 6.85 9.62
CA ILE A 34 26.76 6.74 11.08
C ILE A 34 27.93 5.83 11.43
N PRO A 35 28.84 6.25 12.33
CA PRO A 35 29.92 5.39 12.79
C PRO A 35 29.41 4.13 13.52
N SER A 36 30.00 2.96 13.26
CA SER A 36 29.58 1.69 13.89
C SER A 36 29.66 1.72 15.42
N TRP A 37 30.67 2.39 15.98
CA TRP A 37 30.79 2.56 17.43
C TRP A 37 29.54 3.23 18.04
N TYR A 38 28.86 4.11 17.31
CA TYR A 38 27.71 4.85 17.84
C TYR A 38 26.53 3.91 18.09
N LEU A 39 26.20 3.01 17.16
CA LEU A 39 25.17 1.99 17.38
C LEU A 39 25.62 0.98 18.44
N ALA A 40 26.89 0.59 18.47
CA ALA A 40 27.40 -0.34 19.49
C ALA A 40 27.25 0.22 20.92
N GLU A 41 27.47 1.52 21.10
CA GLU A 41 27.32 2.18 22.41
C GLU A 41 25.85 2.48 22.74
N LEU A 42 24.98 2.67 21.74
CA LEU A 42 23.53 2.73 21.94
C LEU A 42 22.96 1.37 22.38
N GLU A 43 23.38 0.27 21.76
CA GLU A 43 22.96 -1.09 22.13
C GLU A 43 23.29 -1.44 23.58
N LYS A 44 24.34 -0.83 24.14
CA LYS A 44 24.76 -0.97 25.55
C LYS A 44 24.16 0.08 26.49
N ASP A 45 23.28 0.95 26.00
CA ASP A 45 22.72 2.09 26.74
C ASP A 45 23.77 3.07 27.32
N HIS A 46 24.97 3.14 26.73
CA HIS A 46 26.02 4.08 27.18
C HIS A 46 25.76 5.53 26.74
N ILE A 47 24.86 5.74 25.77
CA ILE A 47 24.47 7.06 25.28
C ILE A 47 23.10 7.43 25.86
N ALA A 48 23.09 8.25 26.91
CA ALA A 48 21.86 8.67 27.59
C ALA A 48 20.95 9.57 26.73
N LYS A 49 21.53 10.32 25.79
CA LYS A 49 20.81 11.25 24.90
C LYS A 49 21.29 11.06 23.46
N PRO A 50 20.65 10.17 22.68
CA PRO A 50 21.02 9.98 21.28
C PRO A 50 20.75 11.25 20.47
N ASN A 51 21.60 11.51 19.49
CA ASN A 51 21.28 12.42 18.41
C ASN A 51 19.99 11.93 17.69
N PRO A 52 18.97 12.79 17.55
CA PRO A 52 17.67 12.40 17.03
C PRO A 52 17.69 12.00 15.55
N ASP A 53 18.54 12.63 14.74
CA ASP A 53 18.65 12.33 13.31
C ASP A 53 19.31 10.96 13.11
N PHE A 54 20.38 10.68 13.88
CA PHE A 54 21.04 9.38 13.85
C PHE A 54 20.11 8.28 14.36
N LEU A 55 19.36 8.53 15.43
CA LEU A 55 18.38 7.57 15.92
C LEU A 55 17.30 7.28 14.88
N THR A 56 16.83 8.29 14.17
CA THR A 56 15.83 8.13 13.11
C THR A 56 16.36 7.24 11.98
N LEU A 57 17.58 7.52 11.50
CA LEU A 57 18.23 6.71 10.46
C LEU A 57 18.48 5.27 10.91
N ILE A 58 18.93 5.06 12.14
CA ILE A 58 19.13 3.72 12.72
C ILE A 58 17.80 2.95 12.77
N LEU A 59 16.72 3.59 13.24
CA LEU A 59 15.41 2.95 13.28
C LEU A 59 14.91 2.62 11.86
N GLN A 60 15.17 3.48 10.87
CA GLN A 60 14.84 3.21 9.46
C GLN A 60 15.62 2.02 8.88
N CYS A 61 16.87 1.77 9.29
CA CYS A 61 17.59 0.55 8.91
C CYS A 61 16.87 -0.73 9.36
N TYR A 62 16.05 -0.65 10.41
CA TYR A 62 15.18 -1.73 10.88
C TYR A 62 13.73 -1.58 10.41
N GLU A 63 13.45 -0.61 9.53
CA GLU A 63 12.10 -0.23 9.08
C GLU A 63 11.12 0.09 10.22
N LEU A 64 11.65 0.66 11.30
CA LEU A 64 10.87 1.12 12.44
C LEU A 64 10.69 2.63 12.39
N THR A 65 9.49 3.08 12.74
CA THR A 65 9.23 4.47 13.10
C THR A 65 9.50 4.71 14.58
N TYR A 66 9.70 5.97 14.96
CA TYR A 66 9.83 6.34 16.38
C TYR A 66 8.59 5.91 17.20
N ALA A 67 7.39 6.05 16.65
CA ALA A 67 6.16 5.64 17.32
C ALA A 67 6.12 4.12 17.57
N GLN A 68 6.53 3.31 16.59
CA GLN A 68 6.66 1.87 16.76
C GLN A 68 7.74 1.52 17.79
N ALA A 69 8.90 2.17 17.76
CA ALA A 69 9.95 1.99 18.75
C ALA A 69 9.46 2.25 20.18
N VAL A 70 8.72 3.35 20.40
CA VAL A 70 8.12 3.67 21.70
C VAL A 70 7.08 2.61 22.12
N LYS A 71 6.27 2.12 21.19
CA LYS A 71 5.29 1.06 21.47
C LYS A 71 5.97 -0.25 21.85
N LEU A 72 6.99 -0.66 21.10
CA LEU A 72 7.78 -1.88 21.36
C LEU A 72 8.47 -1.82 22.72
N ARG A 73 8.99 -0.66 23.12
CA ARG A 73 9.59 -0.49 24.46
C ARG A 73 8.60 -0.63 25.63
N ARG A 74 7.30 -0.67 25.36
CA ARG A 74 6.23 -0.88 26.36
C ARG A 74 5.68 -2.30 26.36
N THR A 75 6.04 -3.14 25.38
CA THR A 75 5.58 -4.53 25.33
C THR A 75 6.20 -5.37 26.43
N ASP A 76 5.57 -6.49 26.78
CA ASP A 76 6.13 -7.44 27.77
C ASP A 76 7.25 -8.29 27.18
N HIS A 77 7.18 -8.61 25.89
CA HIS A 77 8.11 -9.51 25.19
C HIS A 77 8.54 -8.91 23.84
N ILE A 78 9.62 -8.12 23.88
CA ILE A 78 10.10 -7.37 22.70
C ILE A 78 10.50 -8.28 21.53
N THR A 79 11.19 -9.39 21.79
CA THR A 79 11.62 -10.35 20.77
C THR A 79 10.41 -10.94 20.04
N SER A 80 9.39 -11.40 20.78
CA SER A 80 8.16 -11.96 20.21
C SER A 80 7.42 -10.93 19.36
N ALA A 81 7.30 -9.68 19.85
CA ALA A 81 6.64 -8.60 19.09
C ALA A 81 7.40 -8.26 17.79
N LEU A 82 8.73 -8.23 17.83
CA LEU A 82 9.55 -8.02 16.63
C LEU A 82 9.45 -9.19 15.65
N SER A 83 9.46 -10.44 16.13
CA SER A 83 9.29 -11.62 15.29
C SER A 83 7.92 -11.67 14.62
N GLU A 84 6.86 -11.31 15.36
CA GLU A 84 5.50 -11.19 14.82
C GLU A 84 5.41 -10.11 13.74
N MET A 85 6.03 -8.94 13.95
CA MET A 85 6.13 -7.91 12.91
C MET A 85 6.86 -8.39 11.66
N ALA A 86 8.01 -9.06 11.81
CA ALA A 86 8.77 -9.63 10.71
C ALA A 86 7.96 -10.69 9.94
N TYR A 87 7.28 -11.57 10.67
CA TYR A 87 6.41 -12.60 10.11
C TYR A 87 5.28 -12.00 9.28
N TYR A 88 4.52 -11.04 9.83
CA TYR A 88 3.43 -10.40 9.10
C TYR A 88 3.92 -9.63 7.88
N LYS A 89 5.08 -8.97 7.98
CA LYS A 89 5.69 -8.32 6.82
C LYS A 89 6.05 -9.34 5.73
N HIS A 90 6.67 -10.46 6.10
CA HIS A 90 7.00 -11.52 5.16
C HIS A 90 5.75 -12.14 4.53
N GLN A 91 4.73 -12.45 5.33
CA GLN A 91 3.45 -12.95 4.82
C GLN A 91 2.82 -11.98 3.84
N ARG A 92 2.78 -10.68 4.15
CA ARG A 92 2.26 -9.65 3.23
C ARG A 92 3.02 -9.62 1.92
N LEU A 93 4.35 -9.74 1.95
CA LEU A 93 5.17 -9.81 0.74
C LEU A 93 4.86 -11.07 -0.08
N VAL A 94 4.80 -12.24 0.57
CA VAL A 94 4.48 -13.51 -0.08
C VAL A 94 3.08 -13.46 -0.70
N THR A 95 2.08 -12.99 0.04
CA THR A 95 0.70 -12.82 -0.47
C THR A 95 0.68 -11.86 -1.66
N TYR A 96 1.40 -10.74 -1.59
CA TYR A 96 1.49 -9.80 -2.70
C TYR A 96 2.11 -10.44 -3.94
N GLN A 97 3.22 -11.17 -3.79
CA GLN A 97 3.87 -11.90 -4.88
C GLN A 97 2.94 -12.95 -5.51
N GLN A 98 2.27 -13.76 -4.68
CA GLN A 98 1.28 -14.74 -5.15
C GLN A 98 0.14 -14.09 -5.92
N GLN A 99 -0.33 -12.93 -5.46
CA GLN A 99 -1.37 -12.15 -6.12
C GLN A 99 -0.91 -11.52 -7.44
N GLN A 100 0.38 -11.20 -7.60
CA GLN A 100 0.92 -10.72 -8.87
C GLN A 100 0.94 -11.82 -9.94
N GLU A 101 1.19 -13.07 -9.54
CA GLU A 101 1.24 -14.22 -10.46
C GLU A 101 -0.14 -14.85 -10.73
N MET A 102 -1.17 -14.44 -9.98
CA MET A 102 -2.52 -14.96 -10.12
C MET A 102 -3.14 -14.56 -11.47
N GLN A 103 -3.68 -15.55 -12.18
CA GLN A 103 -4.58 -15.31 -13.31
C GLN A 103 -5.95 -14.92 -12.75
N TRP A 104 -6.14 -13.62 -12.57
CA TRP A 104 -7.40 -13.06 -12.07
C TRP A 104 -8.56 -13.43 -13.03
N PRO A 105 -9.67 -13.99 -12.54
CA PRO A 105 -10.87 -14.18 -13.34
C PRO A 105 -11.38 -12.84 -13.89
N ASP A 106 -12.13 -12.89 -14.98
CA ASP A 106 -12.79 -11.69 -15.49
C ASP A 106 -13.77 -11.14 -14.44
N SER A 107 -13.56 -9.89 -14.03
CA SER A 107 -14.33 -9.28 -12.94
C SER A 107 -15.77 -8.96 -13.35
N ALA A 108 -16.04 -8.72 -14.64
CA ALA A 108 -17.41 -8.49 -15.13
C ALA A 108 -18.21 -9.81 -15.16
N ASP A 109 -17.60 -10.87 -15.67
CA ASP A 109 -18.19 -12.21 -15.68
C ASP A 109 -18.46 -12.70 -14.25
N PHE A 110 -17.51 -12.50 -13.33
CA PHE A 110 -17.70 -12.85 -11.92
C PHE A 110 -18.89 -12.11 -11.29
N ALA A 111 -19.00 -10.79 -11.52
CA ALA A 111 -20.10 -9.98 -11.01
C ALA A 111 -21.47 -10.43 -11.56
N GLN A 112 -21.56 -10.93 -12.80
CA GLN A 112 -22.80 -11.46 -13.38
C GLN A 112 -23.31 -12.73 -12.69
N HIS A 113 -22.41 -13.55 -12.15
CA HIS A 113 -22.76 -14.85 -11.59
C HIS A 113 -22.85 -14.87 -10.05
N HIS A 114 -22.50 -13.78 -9.37
CA HIS A 114 -22.46 -13.70 -7.91
C HIS A 114 -23.28 -12.52 -7.37
N SER A 115 -23.56 -12.55 -6.07
CA SER A 115 -24.22 -11.44 -5.39
C SER A 115 -23.37 -10.18 -5.50
N ARG A 116 -24.00 -9.07 -5.87
CA ARG A 116 -23.36 -7.77 -6.06
C ARG A 116 -23.67 -6.87 -4.89
N VAL A 117 -22.71 -6.01 -4.59
CA VAL A 117 -22.94 -4.86 -3.72
C VAL A 117 -23.87 -3.87 -4.44
N GLU A 118 -25.02 -3.55 -3.83
CA GLU A 118 -25.98 -2.62 -4.42
C GLU A 118 -25.43 -1.19 -4.47
N MET A 119 -25.60 -0.55 -5.63
CA MET A 119 -25.26 0.85 -5.81
C MET A 119 -26.22 1.75 -5.03
N PRO A 120 -25.73 2.79 -4.34
CA PRO A 120 -26.59 3.72 -3.60
C PRO A 120 -27.55 4.52 -4.50
N ASN A 121 -27.18 4.73 -5.76
CA ASN A 121 -27.97 5.51 -6.72
C ASN A 121 -28.75 4.58 -7.66
N PRO A 122 -30.09 4.51 -7.56
CA PRO A 122 -30.91 3.62 -8.38
C PRO A 122 -31.02 4.06 -9.86
N ASN A 123 -30.60 5.28 -10.19
CA ASN A 123 -30.65 5.82 -11.55
C ASN A 123 -29.31 5.69 -12.30
N ALA A 124 -28.28 5.13 -11.65
CA ALA A 124 -26.98 4.93 -12.29
C ALA A 124 -27.07 3.81 -13.34
N VAL A 125 -26.52 4.08 -14.53
CA VAL A 125 -26.38 3.10 -15.63
C VAL A 125 -25.12 2.26 -15.42
N ASN A 126 -24.04 2.88 -14.94
CA ASN A 126 -22.78 2.23 -14.63
C ASN A 126 -22.50 2.25 -13.13
N SER A 127 -21.78 1.26 -12.62
CA SER A 127 -21.22 1.30 -11.27
C SER A 127 -19.81 1.89 -11.24
N TYR A 128 -19.31 2.24 -10.05
CA TYR A 128 -17.89 2.61 -9.91
C TYR A 128 -16.95 1.48 -10.36
N ALA A 129 -17.37 0.22 -10.21
CA ALA A 129 -16.63 -0.94 -10.67
C ALA A 129 -16.54 -0.97 -12.20
N ASP A 130 -17.61 -0.60 -12.91
CA ASP A 130 -17.61 -0.48 -14.37
C ASP A 130 -16.65 0.61 -14.86
N ILE A 131 -16.60 1.76 -14.17
CA ILE A 131 -15.64 2.85 -14.46
C ILE A 131 -14.20 2.34 -14.28
N MET A 132 -13.89 1.73 -13.13
CA MET A 132 -12.56 1.15 -12.87
C MET A 132 -12.16 0.12 -13.94
N ARG A 133 -13.08 -0.78 -14.29
CA ARG A 133 -12.84 -1.83 -15.29
C ARG A 133 -12.67 -1.25 -16.69
N CYS A 134 -13.45 -0.25 -17.06
CA CYS A 134 -13.33 0.45 -18.36
C CYS A 134 -11.95 1.09 -18.49
N VAL A 135 -11.50 1.84 -17.48
CA VAL A 135 -10.16 2.44 -17.45
C VAL A 135 -9.09 1.35 -17.60
N ARG A 136 -9.16 0.31 -16.78
CA ARG A 136 -8.12 -0.74 -16.78
C ARG A 136 -8.08 -1.54 -18.09
N VAL A 137 -9.22 -2.00 -18.58
CA VAL A 137 -9.30 -2.98 -19.68
C VAL A 137 -9.39 -2.32 -21.06
N GLN A 138 -9.99 -1.13 -21.15
CA GLN A 138 -10.24 -0.49 -22.46
C GLN A 138 -9.30 0.68 -22.72
N ILE A 139 -8.89 1.43 -21.70
CA ILE A 139 -8.05 2.62 -21.86
C ILE A 139 -6.57 2.29 -21.67
N GLU A 140 -6.20 1.65 -20.56
CA GLU A 140 -4.78 1.51 -20.19
C GLU A 140 -4.21 0.10 -20.42
N TRP A 141 -5.08 -0.90 -20.57
CA TRP A 141 -4.75 -2.32 -20.79
C TRP A 141 -3.81 -2.89 -19.71
N HIS A 142 -4.05 -2.51 -18.46
CA HIS A 142 -3.25 -2.97 -17.33
C HIS A 142 -3.79 -4.27 -16.72
N PRO A 143 -2.90 -5.20 -16.31
CA PRO A 143 -3.29 -6.29 -15.42
C PRO A 143 -3.66 -5.72 -14.04
N VAL A 144 -4.48 -6.47 -13.29
CA VAL A 144 -4.89 -6.12 -11.90
C VAL A 144 -3.69 -5.76 -11.03
N ALA A 145 -2.58 -6.50 -11.16
CA ALA A 145 -1.35 -6.30 -10.40
C ALA A 145 -0.70 -4.92 -10.60
N ILE A 146 -0.92 -4.29 -11.76
CA ILE A 146 -0.43 -2.93 -12.05
C ILE A 146 -1.50 -1.90 -11.67
N ALA A 147 -2.76 -2.14 -12.04
CA ALA A 147 -3.84 -1.22 -11.77
C ALA A 147 -4.00 -0.91 -10.26
N CYS A 148 -3.85 -1.91 -9.39
CA CYS A 148 -3.99 -1.75 -7.94
C CYS A 148 -2.98 -0.74 -7.34
N ILE A 149 -1.82 -0.55 -7.98
CA ILE A 149 -0.78 0.39 -7.55
C ILE A 149 -1.29 1.83 -7.65
N PHE A 150 -2.02 2.18 -8.72
CA PHE A 150 -2.58 3.51 -8.91
C PHE A 150 -3.57 3.89 -7.79
N TYR A 151 -4.25 2.89 -7.23
CA TYR A 151 -5.27 3.09 -6.20
C TYR A 151 -4.79 2.77 -4.78
N ARG A 152 -3.51 2.42 -4.61
CA ARG A 152 -2.87 2.11 -3.32
C ARG A 152 -3.60 1.04 -2.51
N VAL A 153 -4.14 0.03 -3.18
CA VAL A 153 -4.84 -1.12 -2.59
C VAL A 153 -4.12 -2.42 -2.98
N SER A 154 -4.41 -3.52 -2.29
CA SER A 154 -3.91 -4.83 -2.71
C SER A 154 -4.56 -5.27 -4.04
N PRO A 155 -3.89 -6.11 -4.84
CA PRO A 155 -4.50 -6.70 -6.05
C PRO A 155 -5.85 -7.37 -5.78
N MET A 156 -5.98 -8.09 -4.67
CA MET A 156 -7.25 -8.74 -4.28
C MET A 156 -8.35 -7.72 -4.00
N GLU A 157 -8.07 -6.69 -3.19
CA GLU A 157 -9.07 -5.63 -2.91
C GLU A 157 -9.49 -4.92 -4.19
N TYR A 158 -8.53 -4.60 -5.07
CA TYR A 158 -8.80 -3.98 -6.35
C TYR A 158 -9.72 -4.86 -7.21
N TRP A 159 -9.40 -6.15 -7.34
CA TRP A 159 -10.21 -7.08 -8.11
C TRP A 159 -11.60 -7.26 -7.51
N GLN A 160 -11.72 -7.35 -6.18
CA GLN A 160 -13.02 -7.45 -5.49
C GLN A 160 -13.88 -6.18 -5.66
N MET A 161 -13.27 -5.00 -5.72
CA MET A 161 -13.96 -3.76 -6.09
C MET A 161 -14.49 -3.83 -7.52
N GLU A 162 -13.65 -4.22 -8.49
CA GLU A 162 -14.12 -4.40 -9.87
C GLU A 162 -15.15 -5.52 -10.03
N ALA A 163 -15.11 -6.57 -9.21
CA ALA A 163 -16.05 -7.68 -9.23
C ALA A 163 -17.33 -7.40 -8.42
N GLU A 164 -17.52 -6.16 -7.96
CA GLU A 164 -18.67 -5.72 -7.16
C GLU A 164 -18.88 -6.53 -5.87
N GLN A 165 -17.81 -7.13 -5.34
CA GLN A 165 -17.80 -7.86 -4.08
C GLN A 165 -17.44 -6.98 -2.88
N LEU A 166 -16.86 -5.80 -3.15
CA LEU A 166 -16.47 -4.82 -2.15
C LEU A 166 -16.81 -3.40 -2.65
N TYR A 167 -17.30 -2.54 -1.76
CA TYR A 167 -17.59 -1.14 -2.09
C TYR A 167 -16.31 -0.40 -2.50
N VAL A 168 -16.37 0.34 -3.62
CA VAL A 168 -15.29 1.26 -3.99
C VAL A 168 -15.20 2.35 -2.92
N THR A 169 -14.06 2.42 -2.24
CA THR A 169 -13.90 3.34 -1.10
C THR A 169 -13.82 4.80 -1.56
N PRO A 170 -14.17 5.79 -0.72
CA PRO A 170 -14.04 7.21 -1.06
C PRO A 170 -12.63 7.61 -1.50
N SER A 171 -11.59 6.99 -0.93
CA SER A 171 -10.20 7.23 -1.35
C SER A 171 -9.94 6.77 -2.78
N VAL A 172 -10.48 5.61 -3.18
CA VAL A 172 -10.32 5.08 -4.55
C VAL A 172 -11.14 5.92 -5.53
N ILE A 173 -12.36 6.34 -5.16
CA ILE A 173 -13.19 7.26 -5.95
C ILE A 173 -12.43 8.56 -6.21
N ASN A 174 -11.84 9.17 -5.18
CA ASN A 174 -11.08 10.41 -5.33
C ASN A 174 -9.85 10.24 -6.25
N MET A 175 -9.12 9.12 -6.11
CA MET A 175 -8.01 8.81 -7.03
C MET A 175 -8.50 8.61 -8.47
N LEU A 176 -9.66 7.98 -8.67
CA LEU A 176 -10.27 7.80 -9.98
C LEU A 176 -10.69 9.14 -10.60
N CYS A 177 -11.35 10.02 -9.84
CA CYS A 177 -11.67 11.39 -10.26
C CYS A 177 -10.43 12.15 -10.74
N HIS A 178 -9.33 12.08 -9.97
CA HIS A 178 -8.06 12.71 -10.35
C HIS A 178 -7.50 12.15 -11.65
N ARG A 179 -7.52 10.82 -11.83
CA ARG A 179 -7.01 10.18 -13.06
C ARG A 179 -7.83 10.52 -14.29
N LEU A 180 -9.13 10.74 -14.10
CA LEU A 180 -10.08 11.09 -15.15
C LEU A 180 -10.25 12.60 -15.33
N GLU A 181 -9.51 13.42 -14.57
CA GLU A 181 -9.60 14.90 -14.61
C GLU A 181 -11.04 15.41 -14.48
N VAL A 182 -11.82 14.82 -13.56
CA VAL A 182 -13.21 15.20 -13.25
C VAL A 182 -13.38 15.56 -11.77
N PRO A 183 -14.31 16.46 -11.41
CA PRO A 183 -14.60 16.79 -10.02
C PRO A 183 -15.34 15.66 -9.28
N ASP A 184 -16.17 14.91 -10.00
CA ASP A 184 -16.95 13.77 -9.53
C ASP A 184 -17.21 12.80 -10.70
N LEU A 185 -17.88 11.68 -10.43
CA LEU A 185 -18.13 10.62 -11.42
C LEU A 185 -19.59 10.59 -11.88
N ASP A 186 -20.42 11.58 -11.55
CA ASP A 186 -21.88 11.50 -11.75
C ASP A 186 -22.25 11.38 -13.23
N GLU A 187 -21.55 12.12 -14.10
CA GLU A 187 -21.74 12.02 -15.56
C GLU A 187 -21.39 10.63 -16.10
N LEU A 188 -20.33 10.01 -15.57
CA LEU A 188 -19.89 8.67 -15.98
C LEU A 188 -20.83 7.58 -15.44
N LEU A 189 -21.39 7.76 -14.25
CA LEU A 189 -22.40 6.86 -13.69
C LEU A 189 -23.68 6.86 -14.55
N ALA A 190 -24.04 7.98 -15.17
CA ALA A 190 -25.21 8.11 -16.03
C ALA A 190 -24.94 7.81 -17.52
N ALA A 191 -23.68 7.64 -17.92
CA ALA A 191 -23.29 7.53 -19.33
C ALA A 191 -23.81 6.24 -19.99
N PRO A 192 -24.51 6.31 -21.15
CA PRO A 192 -24.92 5.10 -21.88
C PRO A 192 -23.76 4.38 -22.57
N ASP A 193 -22.73 5.13 -23.00
CA ASP A 193 -21.46 4.59 -23.52
C ASP A 193 -20.32 5.17 -22.68
N LEU A 194 -19.94 4.41 -21.65
CA LEU A 194 -18.90 4.80 -20.70
C LEU A 194 -17.53 5.03 -21.37
N PHE A 195 -17.14 4.15 -22.30
CA PHE A 195 -15.84 4.21 -22.95
C PHE A 195 -15.72 5.42 -23.87
N ALA A 196 -16.75 5.67 -24.69
CA ALA A 196 -16.78 6.87 -25.53
C ALA A 196 -16.76 8.14 -24.68
N THR A 197 -17.55 8.18 -23.60
CA THR A 197 -17.62 9.35 -22.71
C THR A 197 -16.27 9.66 -22.06
N ILE A 198 -15.55 8.64 -21.57
CA ILE A 198 -14.21 8.85 -21.00
C ILE A 198 -13.21 9.30 -22.09
N CYS A 199 -13.24 8.69 -23.28
CA CYS A 199 -12.35 9.11 -24.37
C CYS A 199 -12.59 10.57 -24.77
N ASP A 200 -13.84 10.96 -24.94
CA ASP A 200 -14.22 12.32 -25.33
C ASP A 200 -13.80 13.34 -24.26
N HIS A 201 -14.03 13.02 -22.98
CA HIS A 201 -13.65 13.88 -21.85
C HIS A 201 -12.15 14.11 -21.77
N LEU A 202 -11.36 13.05 -21.94
CA LEU A 202 -9.91 13.10 -21.87
C LEU A 202 -9.23 13.50 -23.19
N GLY A 203 -10.00 13.74 -24.25
CA GLY A 203 -9.47 14.02 -25.59
C GLY A 203 -8.64 12.87 -26.17
N LEU A 204 -8.98 11.63 -25.83
CA LEU A 204 -8.27 10.44 -26.30
C LEU A 204 -8.83 9.98 -27.64
N GLU A 205 -7.93 9.83 -28.62
CA GLU A 205 -8.25 9.17 -29.88
C GLU A 205 -8.23 7.66 -29.68
N LYS A 206 -9.31 6.97 -30.05
CA LYS A 206 -9.46 5.51 -29.85
C LYS A 206 -8.34 4.72 -30.52
N GLU A 207 -7.79 5.20 -31.63
CA GLU A 207 -6.67 4.58 -32.34
C GLU A 207 -5.33 4.70 -31.61
N LYS A 208 -5.21 5.58 -30.61
CA LYS A 208 -3.99 5.82 -29.84
C LYS A 208 -3.95 5.06 -28.50
N LEU A 209 -4.92 4.17 -28.27
CA LEU A 209 -4.97 3.32 -27.08
C LEU A 209 -4.11 2.05 -27.27
N PRO A 210 -3.51 1.50 -26.19
CA PRO A 210 -3.65 1.93 -24.80
C PRO A 210 -2.79 3.16 -24.48
N THR A 211 -3.24 3.95 -23.50
CA THR A 211 -2.48 5.08 -22.94
C THR A 211 -2.45 5.02 -21.42
N THR A 212 -1.42 5.59 -20.79
CA THR A 212 -1.33 5.70 -19.34
C THR A 212 -1.88 7.04 -18.88
N LEU A 213 -2.89 7.02 -18.02
CA LEU A 213 -3.46 8.23 -17.41
C LEU A 213 -2.55 8.76 -16.29
N ARG A 214 -2.71 10.05 -15.94
CA ARG A 214 -1.91 10.71 -14.90
C ARG A 214 -1.90 9.94 -13.59
N MET A 215 -0.77 9.98 -12.88
CA MET A 215 -0.70 9.40 -11.54
C MET A 215 -1.44 10.28 -10.54
N PRO A 216 -2.17 9.71 -9.57
CA PRO A 216 -2.75 10.51 -8.49
C PRO A 216 -1.68 11.27 -7.69
N GLY A 217 -1.72 12.60 -7.71
CA GLY A 217 -0.76 13.47 -7.02
C GLY A 217 0.40 14.03 -7.86
N GLU A 218 0.34 13.88 -9.19
CA GLU A 218 1.16 14.64 -10.16
C GLU A 218 0.50 15.95 -10.60
#